data_AF-A0A954UET4-F1
#
_entry.id   AF-A0A954UET4-F1
#
_cell.length_a   1.000
_cell.length_b   1.000
_cell.length_c   1.000
_cell.angle_alpha   90.00
_cell.angle_beta   90.00
_cell.angle_gamma   90.00
#
_symmetry.space_group_name_H-M   'P 1'
#
loop_
_entity.id
_entity.type
_entity.pdbx_description
1 polymer ?
#
loop_
_entity_poly.entity_id
_entity_poly.type
_entity_poly.pdbx_seq_one_letter_code
_entity_poly.pdbx_strand_id
1 'polypeptide(L)'
;MRQRLQRCFLRGKEVLRQEKPDRDYAHTMFVECVLNDPGNLEYVEALLENLQKKYKNNKRGARLRGFGGRGGFKKAIQAEDWDEVFRLGLDLLRTNPWDVPTLCALAEACATNHYNEVELRYLKNALDVNPKDLGVNRHCAESLARMGQFDQAIGCWHRIGELDKGNQEARRKMSELTMAKQRGLPGLEPTSSGAKPKSGSGAQRTAAPARPSTAGNAGKPEAAPAAPTAQPTPVAEVSAPVPEPEPAEPQPTLAELERAVATDVANLELYQQLSDAYAAEGRYRDAFQTLKRALDASGGNNLTIREA
;
A
#
# COMPACT_ATOMS: atom_id res chain seq x y z
N MET A 1 9.03 -18.08 -6.41
CA MET A 1 9.45 -17.34 -5.19
C MET A 1 8.68 -17.73 -3.93
N ARG A 2 7.34 -17.61 -3.89
CA ARG A 2 6.49 -17.76 -2.69
C ARG A 2 6.80 -18.95 -1.75
N GLN A 3 7.01 -20.16 -2.27
CA GLN A 3 7.36 -21.35 -1.45
C GLN A 3 8.69 -21.22 -0.66
N ARG A 4 9.61 -20.34 -1.07
CA ARG A 4 10.83 -20.03 -0.30
C ARG A 4 10.49 -19.13 0.89
N LEU A 5 9.75 -18.05 0.65
CA LEU A 5 9.34 -17.10 1.69
C LEU A 5 8.46 -17.77 2.74
N GLN A 6 7.49 -18.59 2.32
CA GLN A 6 6.66 -19.37 3.24
C GLN A 6 7.50 -20.30 4.14
N ARG A 7 8.53 -20.98 3.60
CA ARG A 7 9.45 -21.80 4.39
C ARG A 7 10.31 -20.96 5.34
N CYS A 8 10.78 -19.80 4.90
CA CYS A 8 11.53 -18.86 5.74
C CYS A 8 10.68 -18.38 6.93
N PHE A 9 9.45 -17.94 6.65
CA PHE A 9 8.48 -17.48 7.64
C PHE A 9 8.09 -18.57 8.65
N LEU A 10 7.75 -19.78 8.17
CA LEU A 10 7.45 -20.93 9.02
C LEU A 10 8.65 -21.32 9.90
N ARG A 11 9.89 -21.24 9.37
CA ARG A 11 11.11 -21.47 10.15
C ARG A 11 11.31 -20.41 11.22
N GLY A 12 11.02 -19.14 10.94
CA GLY A 12 10.97 -18.07 11.95
C GLY A 12 9.97 -18.38 13.08
N LYS A 13 8.74 -18.79 12.72
CA LYS A 13 7.71 -19.21 13.70
C LYS A 13 8.08 -20.47 14.49
N GLU A 14 8.84 -21.39 13.91
CA GLU A 14 9.37 -22.58 14.60
C GLU A 14 10.40 -22.20 15.67
N VAL A 15 11.34 -21.32 15.35
CA VAL A 15 12.35 -20.83 16.30
C VAL A 15 11.69 -20.15 17.51
N LEU A 16 10.59 -19.43 17.29
CA LEU A 16 9.82 -18.79 18.36
C LEU A 16 9.00 -19.76 19.24
N ARG A 17 8.82 -21.03 18.84
CA ARG A 17 8.13 -22.06 19.62
C ARG A 17 9.07 -22.89 20.51
N GLN A 18 10.38 -22.72 20.38
CA GLN A 18 11.37 -23.38 21.22
C GLN A 18 11.37 -22.83 22.67
N GLU A 19 11.78 -23.65 23.64
CA GLU A 19 11.84 -23.27 25.06
C GLU A 19 12.69 -22.01 25.32
N LYS A 20 13.77 -21.85 24.55
CA LYS A 20 14.69 -20.71 24.58
C LYS A 20 14.75 -20.10 23.17
N PRO A 21 13.77 -19.28 22.77
CA PRO A 21 13.63 -18.84 21.38
C PRO A 21 14.71 -17.81 21.01
N ASP A 22 15.48 -18.10 19.96
CA ASP A 22 16.40 -17.12 19.38
C ASP A 22 15.63 -16.07 18.58
N ARG A 23 15.39 -14.93 19.24
CA ARG A 23 14.65 -13.80 18.67
C ARG A 23 15.44 -13.01 17.65
N ASP A 24 16.77 -13.08 17.67
CA ASP A 24 17.61 -12.39 16.68
C ASP A 24 17.65 -13.18 15.37
N TYR A 25 17.83 -14.50 15.44
CA TYR A 25 17.71 -15.35 14.27
C TYR A 25 16.28 -15.33 13.69
N ALA A 26 15.24 -15.47 14.51
CA ALA A 26 13.85 -15.33 14.05
C ALA A 26 13.58 -13.96 13.38
N HIS A 27 14.18 -12.87 13.88
CA HIS A 27 14.06 -11.56 13.26
C HIS A 27 14.71 -11.51 11.87
N THR A 28 15.89 -12.11 11.66
CA THR A 28 16.50 -12.15 10.31
C THR A 28 15.63 -12.89 9.29
N MET A 29 14.95 -13.96 9.70
CA MET A 29 13.99 -14.68 8.84
C MET A 29 12.79 -13.79 8.47
N PHE A 30 12.22 -13.06 9.44
CA PHE A 30 11.11 -12.14 9.16
C PHE A 30 11.54 -10.93 8.32
N VAL A 31 12.77 -10.44 8.46
CA VAL A 31 13.32 -9.38 7.59
C VAL A 31 13.44 -9.88 6.15
N GLU A 32 13.92 -11.10 5.90
CA GLU A 32 13.93 -11.67 4.53
C GLU A 32 12.49 -11.74 3.97
N CYS A 33 11.51 -12.11 4.78
CA CYS A 33 10.11 -12.17 4.37
C CYS A 33 9.56 -10.78 3.99
N VAL A 34 9.71 -9.77 4.86
CA VAL A 34 9.20 -8.41 4.61
C VAL A 34 9.93 -7.73 3.45
N LEU A 35 11.25 -7.93 3.27
CA LEU A 35 11.97 -7.33 2.13
C LEU A 35 11.61 -7.91 0.77
N ASN A 36 11.02 -9.10 0.72
CA ASN A 36 10.57 -9.72 -0.54
C ASN A 36 9.05 -9.59 -0.77
N ASP A 37 8.30 -9.16 0.24
CA ASP A 37 6.85 -8.93 0.20
C ASP A 37 6.45 -7.88 1.26
N PRO A 38 6.75 -6.58 1.04
CA PRO A 38 6.55 -5.54 2.07
C PRO A 38 5.08 -5.21 2.32
N GLY A 39 4.19 -5.60 1.41
CA GLY A 39 2.74 -5.48 1.56
C GLY A 39 2.10 -6.57 2.43
N ASN A 40 2.88 -7.57 2.87
CA ASN A 40 2.36 -8.71 3.62
C ASN A 40 2.20 -8.40 5.12
N LEU A 41 0.96 -8.19 5.54
CA LEU A 41 0.65 -7.88 6.93
C LEU A 41 1.15 -8.98 7.90
N GLU A 42 0.99 -10.27 7.60
CA GLU A 42 1.42 -11.35 8.52
C GLU A 42 2.94 -11.30 8.77
N TYR A 43 3.73 -10.94 7.76
CA TYR A 43 5.19 -10.85 7.87
C TYR A 43 5.61 -9.65 8.73
N VAL A 44 4.98 -8.49 8.52
CA VAL A 44 5.26 -7.27 9.31
C VAL A 44 4.78 -7.42 10.75
N GLU A 45 3.63 -8.05 10.98
CA GLU A 45 3.13 -8.34 12.33
C GLU A 45 4.06 -9.29 13.09
N ALA A 46 4.48 -10.40 12.48
CA ALA A 46 5.43 -11.32 13.10
C ALA A 46 6.79 -10.66 13.42
N LEU A 47 7.29 -9.80 12.51
CA LEU A 47 8.52 -9.03 12.71
C LEU A 47 8.40 -8.10 13.91
N LEU A 48 7.36 -7.26 13.94
CA LEU A 48 7.13 -6.28 15.00
C LEU A 48 6.87 -6.98 16.33
N GLU A 49 6.01 -8.00 16.37
CA GLU A 49 5.73 -8.75 17.60
C GLU A 49 6.98 -9.42 18.18
N ASN A 50 7.80 -10.06 17.34
CA ASN A 50 9.02 -10.71 17.82
C ASN A 50 9.96 -9.70 18.49
N LEU A 51 10.13 -8.54 17.85
CA LEU A 51 10.94 -7.44 18.38
C LEU A 51 10.34 -6.84 19.67
N GLN A 52 9.03 -6.57 19.70
CA GLN A 52 8.32 -6.10 20.88
C GLN A 52 8.49 -7.07 22.07
N LYS A 53 8.36 -8.39 21.81
CA LYS A 53 8.57 -9.47 22.78
C LYS A 53 10.04 -9.55 23.23
N LYS A 54 11.03 -9.38 22.32
CA LYS A 54 12.47 -9.30 22.65
C LYS A 54 12.77 -8.20 23.66
N TYR A 55 12.19 -7.02 23.49
CA TYR A 55 12.37 -5.88 24.39
C TYR A 55 11.32 -5.77 25.51
N LYS A 56 10.57 -6.85 25.79
CA LYS A 56 9.57 -6.94 26.87
C LYS A 56 8.56 -5.78 26.87
N ASN A 57 8.16 -5.31 25.69
CA ASN A 57 7.24 -4.18 25.51
C ASN A 57 7.66 -2.86 26.21
N ASN A 58 8.96 -2.62 26.40
CA ASN A 58 9.46 -1.46 27.15
C ASN A 58 9.25 -0.07 26.48
N LYS A 59 8.65 -0.01 25.28
CA LYS A 59 8.41 1.19 24.46
C LYS A 59 9.65 2.06 24.17
N ARG A 60 10.86 1.50 24.29
CA ARG A 60 12.15 2.22 24.17
C ARG A 60 13.25 1.46 23.41
N GLY A 61 13.13 0.14 23.27
CA GLY A 61 14.14 -0.70 22.62
C GLY A 61 15.34 -1.04 23.51
N ALA A 62 16.51 -1.18 22.91
CA ALA A 62 17.77 -1.44 23.60
C ALA A 62 18.22 -0.24 24.47
N ARG A 63 18.86 -0.53 25.62
CA ARG A 63 19.43 0.51 26.49
C ARG A 63 20.62 1.25 25.86
N LEU A 64 21.42 0.54 25.07
CA LEU A 64 22.46 1.12 24.23
C LEU A 64 21.85 1.35 22.84
N ARG A 65 21.83 2.60 22.38
CA ARG A 65 21.33 2.93 21.03
C ARG A 65 22.39 2.46 20.02
N GLY A 66 21.96 1.74 18.98
CA GLY A 66 22.89 1.27 17.94
C GLY A 66 23.59 2.42 17.22
N PHE A 67 24.87 2.23 16.91
CA PHE A 67 25.66 3.15 16.08
C PHE A 67 25.48 2.81 14.60
N GLY A 68 25.25 3.83 13.76
CA GLY A 68 25.11 3.67 12.30
C GLY A 68 23.67 3.80 11.77
N GLY A 69 23.51 3.59 10.46
CA GLY A 69 22.21 3.52 9.76
C GLY A 69 21.51 4.86 9.50
N ARG A 70 21.27 5.68 10.53
CA ARG A 70 20.36 6.86 10.44
C ARG A 70 20.72 7.87 9.35
N GLY A 71 22.00 8.08 9.06
CA GLY A 71 22.44 9.00 8.01
C GLY A 71 22.10 8.51 6.60
N GLY A 72 22.32 7.22 6.32
CA GLY A 72 21.90 6.57 5.08
C GLY A 72 20.38 6.52 4.95
N PHE A 73 19.69 6.18 6.05
CA PHE A 73 18.22 6.11 6.09
C PHE A 73 17.57 7.47 5.75
N LYS A 74 18.08 8.57 6.32
CA LYS A 74 17.61 9.91 5.98
C LYS A 74 17.86 10.27 4.51
N LYS A 75 18.99 9.83 3.93
CA LYS A 75 19.27 10.02 2.49
C LYS A 75 18.32 9.21 1.61
N ALA A 76 18.03 7.95 1.97
CA ALA A 76 17.09 7.10 1.24
C ALA A 76 15.68 7.71 1.21
N ILE A 77 15.19 8.20 2.37
CA ILE A 77 13.91 8.94 2.44
C ILE A 77 13.93 10.18 1.52
N GLN A 78 15.01 10.97 1.55
CA GLN A 78 15.15 12.17 0.72
C GLN A 78 15.29 11.87 -0.80
N ALA A 79 15.69 10.65 -1.16
CA ALA A 79 15.80 10.18 -2.53
C ALA A 79 14.56 9.40 -3.00
N GLU A 80 13.57 9.20 -2.11
CA GLU A 80 12.40 8.33 -2.32
C GLU A 80 12.79 6.89 -2.72
N ASP A 81 13.96 6.43 -2.25
CA ASP A 81 14.47 5.07 -2.44
C ASP A 81 13.79 4.14 -1.43
N TRP A 82 12.56 3.74 -1.74
CA TRP A 82 11.70 3.00 -0.82
C TRP A 82 12.25 1.61 -0.46
N ASP A 83 12.96 0.95 -1.36
CA ASP A 83 13.63 -0.34 -1.11
C ASP A 83 14.73 -0.19 -0.05
N GLU A 84 15.59 0.83 -0.18
CA GLU A 84 16.62 1.14 0.82
C GLU A 84 16.01 1.66 2.13
N VAL A 85 14.87 2.37 2.09
CA VAL A 85 14.07 2.74 3.28
C VAL A 85 13.56 1.50 4.01
N PHE A 86 13.02 0.49 3.31
CA PHE A 86 12.65 -0.78 3.95
C PHE A 86 13.89 -1.48 4.54
N ARG A 87 14.97 -1.62 3.76
CA ARG A 87 16.20 -2.32 4.20
C ARG A 87 16.83 -1.69 5.45
N LEU A 88 17.03 -0.36 5.44
CA LEU A 88 17.63 0.36 6.57
C LEU A 88 16.63 0.55 7.72
N GLY A 89 15.35 0.74 7.42
CA GLY A 89 14.32 0.92 8.44
C GLY A 89 14.12 -0.32 9.30
N LEU A 90 14.07 -1.50 8.70
CA LEU A 90 13.95 -2.77 9.43
C LEU A 90 15.17 -3.05 10.33
N ASP A 91 16.39 -2.73 9.87
CA ASP A 91 17.61 -2.84 10.69
C ASP A 91 17.62 -1.83 11.86
N LEU A 92 17.16 -0.59 11.64
CA LEU A 92 16.98 0.39 12.72
C LEU A 92 15.97 -0.11 13.77
N LEU A 93 14.83 -0.68 13.34
CA LEU A 93 13.82 -1.26 14.25
C LEU A 93 14.37 -2.43 15.07
N ARG A 94 15.37 -3.18 14.58
CA ARG A 94 16.05 -4.24 15.36
C ARG A 94 16.57 -3.74 16.70
N THR A 95 17.01 -2.47 16.77
CA THR A 95 17.52 -1.83 18.00
C THR A 95 16.43 -1.13 18.80
N ASN A 96 15.48 -0.47 18.14
CA ASN A 96 14.31 0.15 18.76
C ASN A 96 13.05 -0.04 17.91
N PRO A 97 12.17 -0.99 18.28
CA PRO A 97 10.93 -1.27 17.54
C PRO A 97 9.89 -0.15 17.64
N TRP A 98 10.16 0.87 18.45
CA TRP A 98 9.30 2.01 18.75
C TRP A 98 9.98 3.34 18.34
N ASP A 99 10.93 3.31 17.40
CA ASP A 99 11.53 4.52 16.86
C ASP A 99 10.54 5.20 15.90
N VAL A 100 9.72 6.10 16.46
CA VAL A 100 8.63 6.80 15.74
C VAL A 100 9.05 7.36 14.37
N PRO A 101 10.20 8.04 14.20
CA PRO A 101 10.65 8.51 12.88
C PRO A 101 10.85 7.36 11.88
N THR A 102 11.41 6.24 12.32
CA THR A 102 11.61 5.05 11.47
C THR A 102 10.27 4.42 11.10
N LEU A 103 9.33 4.32 12.04
CA LEU A 103 7.98 3.79 11.79
C LEU A 103 7.16 4.67 10.84
N CYS A 104 7.26 5.99 10.96
CA CYS A 104 6.59 6.93 10.05
C CYS A 104 7.15 6.87 8.63
N ALA A 105 8.47 6.76 8.46
CA ALA A 105 9.08 6.63 7.13
C ALA A 105 8.77 5.27 6.47
N LEU A 106 8.68 4.18 7.26
CA LEU A 106 8.19 2.89 6.75
C LEU A 106 6.70 2.96 6.36
N ALA A 107 5.88 3.68 7.14
CA ALA A 107 4.48 3.92 6.78
C ALA A 107 4.35 4.76 5.49
N GLU A 108 5.19 5.78 5.31
CA GLU A 108 5.26 6.61 4.09
C GLU A 108 5.66 5.77 2.87
N ALA A 109 6.67 4.89 3.00
CA ALA A 109 7.02 3.91 1.98
C ALA A 109 5.83 2.98 1.64
N CYS A 110 5.11 2.48 2.65
CA CYS A 110 3.90 1.69 2.45
C CYS A 110 2.78 2.49 1.76
N ALA A 111 2.59 3.77 2.09
CA ALA A 111 1.58 4.63 1.47
C ALA A 111 1.83 4.82 -0.03
N THR A 112 3.08 5.10 -0.40
CA THR A 112 3.52 5.29 -1.79
C THR A 112 3.38 4.00 -2.61
N ASN A 113 3.60 2.84 -1.99
CA ASN A 113 3.41 1.51 -2.61
C ASN A 113 1.99 0.93 -2.42
N HIS A 114 1.04 1.72 -1.91
CA HIS A 114 -0.36 1.35 -1.67
C HIS A 114 -0.59 0.16 -0.71
N TYR A 115 0.38 -0.16 0.16
CA TYR A 115 0.29 -1.17 1.21
C TYR A 115 -0.50 -0.67 2.44
N ASN A 116 -1.75 -0.28 2.22
CA ASN A 116 -2.58 0.46 3.16
C ASN A 116 -2.72 -0.19 4.56
N GLU A 117 -2.85 -1.52 4.64
CA GLU A 117 -2.96 -2.22 5.93
C GLU A 117 -1.64 -2.22 6.71
N VAL A 118 -0.51 -2.38 6.02
CA VAL A 118 0.84 -2.37 6.59
C VAL A 118 1.24 -0.96 7.03
N GLU A 119 0.87 0.06 6.25
CA GLU A 119 0.98 1.47 6.64
C GLU A 119 0.30 1.71 8.00
N LEU A 120 -0.97 1.33 8.14
CA LEU A 120 -1.69 1.43 9.41
C LEU A 120 -1.02 0.61 10.52
N ARG A 121 -0.41 -0.54 10.21
CA ARG A 121 0.27 -1.37 11.22
C ARG A 121 1.51 -0.70 11.79
N TYR A 122 2.29 -0.02 10.98
CA TYR A 122 3.44 0.79 11.42
C TYR A 122 2.98 2.03 12.20
N LEU A 123 1.96 2.76 11.72
CA LEU A 123 1.46 3.96 12.41
C LEU A 123 0.81 3.64 13.76
N LYS A 124 0.07 2.53 13.87
CA LYS A 124 -0.42 2.02 15.16
C LYS A 124 0.72 1.75 16.14
N ASN A 125 1.82 1.15 15.67
CA ASN A 125 3.01 0.89 16.48
C ASN A 125 3.77 2.18 16.89
N ALA A 126 3.61 3.28 16.15
CA ALA A 126 4.12 4.60 16.54
C ALA A 126 3.21 5.28 17.59
N LEU A 127 1.88 5.23 17.43
CA LEU A 127 0.92 5.71 18.44
C LEU A 127 1.01 4.95 19.77
N ASP A 128 1.46 3.69 19.73
CA ASP A 128 1.79 2.86 20.89
C ASP A 128 2.83 3.48 21.86
N VAL A 129 3.60 4.46 21.37
CA VAL A 129 4.60 5.24 22.13
C VAL A 129 3.98 6.51 22.69
N ASN A 130 3.24 7.23 21.85
CA ASN A 130 2.54 8.46 22.20
C ASN A 130 1.20 8.53 21.43
N PRO A 131 0.07 8.16 22.05
CA PRO A 131 -1.24 8.22 21.41
C PRO A 131 -1.69 9.64 21.04
N LYS A 132 -1.01 10.66 21.59
CA LYS A 132 -1.27 12.10 21.39
C LYS A 132 -0.30 12.75 20.40
N ASP A 133 0.50 11.98 19.67
CA ASP A 133 1.38 12.54 18.65
C ASP A 133 0.56 13.12 17.50
N LEU A 134 0.68 14.44 17.27
CA LEU A 134 -0.10 15.16 16.26
C LEU A 134 0.29 14.75 14.83
N GLY A 135 1.58 14.48 14.59
CA GLY A 135 2.08 14.08 13.28
C GLY A 135 1.62 12.66 12.92
N VAL A 136 1.72 11.73 13.87
CA VAL A 136 1.26 10.35 13.65
C VAL A 136 -0.28 10.27 13.57
N ASN A 137 -1.02 11.03 14.39
CA ASN A 137 -2.49 11.09 14.23
C ASN A 137 -2.89 11.71 12.88
N ARG A 138 -2.16 12.71 12.35
CA ARG A 138 -2.42 13.28 11.01
C ARG A 138 -2.25 12.21 9.95
N HIS A 139 -1.09 11.55 9.94
CA HIS A 139 -0.76 10.49 8.99
C HIS A 139 -1.84 9.38 9.03
N CYS A 140 -2.15 8.82 10.22
CA CYS A 140 -3.24 7.85 10.38
C CYS A 140 -4.57 8.32 9.78
N ALA A 141 -4.94 9.58 10.02
CA ALA A 141 -6.21 10.12 9.55
C ALA A 141 -6.27 10.22 8.02
N GLU A 142 -5.14 10.52 7.38
CA GLU A 142 -5.01 10.54 5.92
C GLU A 142 -5.03 9.13 5.32
N SER A 143 -4.30 8.16 5.91
CA SER A 143 -4.34 6.75 5.50
C SER A 143 -5.76 6.18 5.58
N LEU A 144 -6.42 6.36 6.72
CA LEU A 144 -7.79 5.91 6.96
C LEU A 144 -8.78 6.59 6.00
N ALA A 145 -8.56 7.86 5.65
CA ALA A 145 -9.36 8.57 4.65
C ALA A 145 -9.17 8.01 3.23
N ARG A 146 -7.94 7.65 2.83
CA ARG A 146 -7.67 6.99 1.53
C ARG A 146 -8.34 5.62 1.43
N MET A 147 -8.38 4.86 2.53
CA MET A 147 -9.12 3.59 2.63
C MET A 147 -10.64 3.78 2.75
N GLY A 148 -11.12 5.02 2.83
CA GLY A 148 -12.51 5.39 3.07
C GLY A 148 -13.08 4.98 4.44
N GLN A 149 -12.21 4.66 5.40
CA GLN A 149 -12.56 4.41 6.81
C GLN A 149 -12.83 5.74 7.54
N PHE A 150 -13.79 6.51 7.01
CA PHE A 150 -14.03 7.92 7.38
C PHE A 150 -14.28 8.14 8.87
N ASP A 151 -14.97 7.22 9.56
CA ASP A 151 -15.22 7.34 11.01
C ASP A 151 -13.93 7.26 11.85
N GLN A 152 -13.01 6.38 11.49
CA GLN A 152 -11.73 6.26 12.19
C GLN A 152 -10.81 7.46 11.84
N ALA A 153 -10.85 7.93 10.59
CA ALA A 153 -10.14 9.14 10.16
C ALA A 153 -10.62 10.38 10.93
N ILE A 154 -11.93 10.58 11.06
CA ILE A 154 -12.55 11.65 11.86
C ILE A 154 -12.12 11.52 13.33
N GLY A 155 -12.07 10.30 13.89
CA GLY A 155 -11.59 10.08 15.27
C GLY A 155 -10.12 10.50 15.49
N CYS A 156 -9.26 10.36 14.49
CA CYS A 156 -7.87 10.85 14.57
C CYS A 156 -7.79 12.38 14.46
N TRP A 157 -8.56 13.01 13.57
CA TRP A 157 -8.67 14.47 13.50
C TRP A 157 -9.31 15.08 14.76
N HIS A 158 -10.24 14.38 15.40
CA HIS A 158 -10.83 14.80 16.67
C HIS A 158 -9.77 14.92 17.77
N ARG A 159 -8.90 13.89 17.93
CA ARG A 159 -7.78 13.95 18.89
C ARG A 159 -6.85 15.13 18.61
N ILE A 160 -6.57 15.43 17.35
CA ILE A 160 -5.76 16.61 16.98
C ILE A 160 -6.47 17.89 17.43
N GLY A 161 -7.77 18.03 17.19
CA GLY A 161 -8.57 19.19 17.61
C GLY A 161 -8.77 19.33 19.12
N GLU A 162 -8.72 18.23 19.88
CA GLU A 162 -8.74 18.24 21.35
C GLU A 162 -7.41 18.75 21.94
N LEU A 163 -6.29 18.39 21.31
CA LEU A 163 -4.94 18.75 21.73
C LEU A 163 -4.55 20.16 21.26
N ASP A 164 -4.93 20.53 20.04
CA ASP A 164 -4.80 21.86 19.46
C ASP A 164 -6.19 22.37 19.07
N LYS A 165 -6.84 23.08 20.01
CA LYS A 165 -8.16 23.69 19.80
C LYS A 165 -8.17 24.74 18.69
N GLY A 166 -7.02 25.29 18.32
CA GLY A 166 -6.85 26.27 17.24
C GLY A 166 -6.74 25.64 15.85
N ASN A 167 -6.61 24.31 15.77
CA ASN A 167 -6.27 23.61 14.54
C ASN A 167 -7.35 23.71 13.45
N GLN A 168 -7.17 24.62 12.50
CA GLN A 168 -8.11 24.85 11.41
C GLN A 168 -8.13 23.69 10.40
N GLU A 169 -7.01 22.99 10.24
CA GLU A 169 -6.89 21.82 9.37
C GLU A 169 -7.77 20.68 9.88
N ALA A 170 -7.66 20.31 11.16
CA ALA A 170 -8.48 19.27 11.78
C ALA A 170 -9.98 19.58 11.66
N ARG A 171 -10.39 20.84 11.89
CA ARG A 171 -11.79 21.28 11.70
C ARG A 171 -12.26 21.11 10.25
N ARG A 172 -11.45 21.54 9.27
CA ARG A 172 -11.76 21.36 7.84
C ARG A 172 -11.84 19.89 7.47
N LYS A 173 -10.86 19.08 7.87
CA LYS A 173 -10.78 17.65 7.56
C LYS A 173 -11.93 16.85 8.16
N MET A 174 -12.33 17.10 9.41
CA MET A 174 -13.53 16.49 9.99
C MET A 174 -14.79 16.83 9.17
N SER A 175 -14.93 18.07 8.71
CA SER A 175 -16.06 18.47 7.85
C SER A 175 -16.01 17.79 6.48
N GLU A 176 -14.87 17.82 5.79
CA GLU A 176 -14.63 17.17 4.50
C GLU A 176 -14.97 15.67 4.55
N LEU A 177 -14.46 14.96 5.55
CA LEU A 177 -14.68 13.52 5.74
C LEU A 177 -16.12 13.19 6.12
N THR A 178 -16.78 14.04 6.91
CA THR A 178 -18.21 13.88 7.22
C THR A 178 -19.07 14.03 5.97
N MET A 179 -18.75 14.98 5.09
CA MET A 179 -19.42 15.13 3.79
C MET A 179 -19.09 13.97 2.83
N ALA A 180 -17.85 13.49 2.80
CA ALA A 180 -17.44 12.34 1.99
C ALA A 180 -18.24 11.08 2.37
N LYS A 181 -18.35 10.81 3.68
CA LYS A 181 -19.18 9.75 4.23
C LYS A 181 -20.67 9.88 3.83
N GLN A 182 -21.24 11.08 3.92
CA GLN A 182 -22.64 11.33 3.55
C GLN A 182 -22.92 11.14 2.06
N ARG A 183 -21.92 11.31 1.19
CA ARG A 183 -22.05 11.11 -0.27
C ARG A 183 -22.05 9.63 -0.67
N GLY A 184 -21.83 8.70 0.26
CA GLY A 184 -21.74 7.27 -0.07
C GLY A 184 -20.56 6.93 -0.97
N LEU A 185 -19.47 7.73 -0.93
CA LEU A 185 -18.21 7.35 -1.56
C LEU A 185 -17.77 6.00 -0.97
N PRO A 186 -17.41 5.01 -1.80
CA PRO A 186 -17.12 3.67 -1.33
C PRO A 186 -15.89 3.69 -0.42
N GLY A 187 -16.12 3.59 0.87
CA GLY A 187 -15.10 3.13 1.81
C GLY A 187 -15.06 1.62 1.77
N LEU A 188 -13.87 1.06 1.97
CA LEU A 188 -13.75 -0.35 2.29
C LEU A 188 -14.41 -0.55 3.66
N GLU A 189 -15.61 -1.14 3.65
CA GLU A 189 -16.45 -1.29 4.85
C GLU A 189 -15.63 -1.91 5.99
N PRO A 190 -15.64 -1.29 7.19
CA PRO A 190 -14.87 -1.81 8.32
C PRO A 190 -15.39 -3.20 8.69
N THR A 191 -14.50 -4.19 8.68
CA THR A 191 -14.79 -5.51 9.25
C THR A 191 -15.30 -5.33 10.67
N SER A 192 -16.51 -5.82 10.92
CA SER A 192 -17.38 -5.33 11.98
C SER A 192 -16.84 -5.58 13.39
N SER A 193 -16.84 -4.53 14.22
CA SER A 193 -16.94 -4.66 15.67
C SER A 193 -17.49 -3.38 16.33
N GLY A 194 -18.62 -3.50 17.03
CA GLY A 194 -19.01 -2.57 18.09
C GLY A 194 -19.85 -1.32 17.74
N ALA A 195 -21.18 -1.51 17.66
CA ALA A 195 -22.25 -0.61 18.13
C ALA A 195 -22.29 0.91 17.78
N LYS A 196 -23.46 1.32 17.24
CA LYS A 196 -24.00 2.70 17.11
C LYS A 196 -25.07 2.94 18.21
N PRO A 197 -25.77 4.10 18.30
CA PRO A 197 -25.55 5.43 17.69
C PRO A 197 -25.64 6.60 18.71
N LYS A 198 -25.32 7.85 18.32
CA LYS A 198 -26.23 9.01 18.03
C LYS A 198 -25.42 10.30 18.28
N SER A 199 -25.75 11.54 17.88
CA SER A 199 -26.59 12.19 16.83
C SER A 199 -26.31 13.72 16.98
N GLY A 200 -26.49 14.64 16.02
CA GLY A 200 -27.11 14.68 14.69
C GLY A 200 -27.33 16.17 14.29
N SER A 201 -27.73 16.47 13.05
CA SER A 201 -28.04 17.83 12.51
C SER A 201 -26.85 18.82 12.41
N GLY A 202 -26.71 19.68 11.40
CA GLY A 202 -27.48 19.84 10.16
C GLY A 202 -27.19 21.20 9.49
N ALA A 203 -27.53 21.33 8.20
CA ALA A 203 -27.58 22.59 7.41
C ALA A 203 -26.26 23.39 7.19
N GLN A 204 -26.11 24.26 6.19
CA GLN A 204 -26.51 24.26 4.76
C GLN A 204 -25.88 25.50 4.07
N ARG A 205 -25.61 25.46 2.75
CA ARG A 205 -25.40 26.63 1.84
C ARG A 205 -24.09 27.45 2.07
N THR A 206 -23.47 28.15 1.09
CA THR A 206 -23.62 28.28 -0.38
C THR A 206 -22.38 28.96 -1.00
N ALA A 207 -22.22 28.81 -2.32
CA ALA A 207 -21.58 29.75 -3.27
C ALA A 207 -20.05 30.01 -3.25
N ALA A 208 -19.41 29.69 -4.38
CA ALA A 208 -18.24 30.35 -4.96
C ALA A 208 -18.72 31.58 -5.81
N PRO A 209 -17.93 32.26 -6.69
CA PRO A 209 -16.50 32.11 -7.04
C PRO A 209 -15.71 33.43 -7.18
N ALA A 210 -14.39 33.35 -7.46
CA ALA A 210 -13.65 34.25 -8.39
C ALA A 210 -12.15 33.85 -8.57
N ARG A 211 -11.67 33.92 -9.83
CA ARG A 211 -10.27 34.18 -10.26
C ARG A 211 -10.33 35.42 -11.19
N PRO A 212 -9.27 36.25 -11.37
CA PRO A 212 -8.10 35.99 -12.24
C PRO A 212 -6.75 36.26 -11.52
N SER A 213 -5.55 35.79 -11.89
CA SER A 213 -4.81 35.59 -13.16
C SER A 213 -3.83 36.73 -13.53
N THR A 214 -2.66 36.33 -14.06
CA THR A 214 -1.62 37.10 -14.81
C THR A 214 -0.48 37.83 -14.07
N ALA A 215 0.59 38.11 -14.84
CA ALA A 215 1.95 38.59 -14.52
C ALA A 215 2.85 37.60 -13.74
N GLY A 216 4.00 37.10 -14.24
CA GLY A 216 4.68 37.29 -15.52
C GLY A 216 5.92 38.17 -15.43
N ASN A 217 7.12 37.59 -15.63
CA ASN A 217 8.27 38.30 -16.18
C ASN A 217 9.27 37.35 -16.86
N ALA A 218 10.04 37.88 -17.82
CA ALA A 218 11.05 37.16 -18.59
C ALA A 218 12.47 37.66 -18.25
N GLY A 219 13.49 36.83 -18.51
CA GLY A 219 14.90 37.18 -18.24
C GLY A 219 15.88 36.10 -18.74
N LYS A 220 16.22 36.17 -20.03
CA LYS A 220 17.33 35.44 -20.71
C LYS A 220 18.63 36.29 -20.64
N PRO A 221 19.77 35.90 -21.26
CA PRO A 221 20.55 34.65 -21.11
C PRO A 221 22.08 34.91 -21.08
N GLU A 222 22.90 33.90 -20.75
CA GLU A 222 24.33 33.82 -21.14
C GLU A 222 24.80 32.37 -20.85
N ALA A 223 25.76 31.73 -21.51
CA ALA A 223 26.34 31.72 -22.85
C ALA A 223 27.39 30.58 -22.79
N ALA A 224 27.58 29.81 -23.87
CA ALA A 224 28.50 28.67 -23.87
C ALA A 224 29.98 29.09 -23.99
N PRO A 225 30.93 28.14 -23.90
CA PRO A 225 31.55 27.77 -25.18
C PRO A 225 31.83 26.27 -25.41
N ALA A 226 31.68 25.89 -26.68
CA ALA A 226 32.43 24.94 -27.51
C ALA A 226 33.02 23.62 -26.94
N ALA A 227 32.67 22.52 -27.62
CA ALA A 227 33.32 21.22 -27.56
C ALA A 227 34.48 21.09 -28.57
N PRO A 228 35.23 19.97 -28.55
CA PRO A 228 35.75 19.36 -29.77
C PRO A 228 35.06 18.01 -30.09
N THR A 229 34.98 17.72 -31.38
CA THR A 229 34.27 16.58 -31.99
C THR A 229 35.06 15.27 -31.99
N ALA A 230 34.36 14.15 -31.79
CA ALA A 230 34.76 12.83 -32.29
C ALA A 230 33.52 12.08 -32.82
N GLN A 231 33.58 11.59 -34.06
CA GLN A 231 32.51 10.82 -34.70
C GLN A 231 32.73 9.31 -34.45
N PRO A 232 31.68 8.52 -34.15
CA PRO A 232 31.70 7.08 -34.32
C PRO A 232 31.13 6.67 -35.70
N THR A 233 31.75 5.67 -36.32
CA THR A 233 31.34 5.05 -37.58
C THR A 233 30.07 4.21 -37.44
N PRO A 234 29.26 4.05 -38.52
CA PRO A 234 28.05 3.21 -38.47
C PRO A 234 28.40 1.72 -38.44
N VAL A 235 27.80 0.99 -37.51
CA VAL A 235 27.72 -0.48 -37.55
C VAL A 235 26.49 -0.91 -38.35
N ALA A 236 26.64 -1.93 -39.19
CA ALA A 236 25.60 -2.37 -40.11
C ALA A 236 24.40 -2.99 -39.38
N GLU A 237 23.20 -2.51 -39.69
CA GLU A 237 21.94 -3.04 -39.20
C GLU A 237 21.59 -4.32 -39.99
N VAL A 238 21.70 -5.47 -39.33
CA VAL A 238 21.28 -6.75 -39.92
C VAL A 238 19.78 -6.90 -39.70
N SER A 239 18.97 -6.53 -40.71
CA SER A 239 17.54 -6.82 -40.72
C SER A 239 17.32 -8.34 -40.72
N ALA A 240 16.97 -8.90 -39.57
CA ALA A 240 16.27 -10.18 -39.52
C ALA A 240 14.83 -9.97 -40.06
N PRO A 241 14.29 -10.90 -40.88
CA PRO A 241 12.93 -10.78 -41.37
C PRO A 241 11.93 -10.89 -40.23
N VAL A 242 11.00 -9.94 -40.17
CA VAL A 242 9.80 -10.03 -39.32
C VAL A 242 8.96 -11.21 -39.84
N PRO A 243 8.57 -12.19 -39.00
CA PRO A 243 7.65 -13.24 -39.43
C PRO A 243 6.29 -12.62 -39.77
N GLU A 244 5.71 -13.04 -40.90
CA GLU A 244 4.35 -12.64 -41.27
C GLU A 244 3.36 -13.08 -40.17
N PRO A 245 2.31 -12.28 -39.90
CA PRO A 245 1.30 -12.69 -38.94
C PRO A 245 0.55 -13.93 -39.47
N GLU A 246 0.68 -15.06 -38.77
CA GLU A 246 -0.14 -16.22 -39.06
C GLU A 246 -1.63 -15.85 -38.98
N PRO A 247 -2.48 -16.42 -39.84
CA PRO A 247 -3.91 -16.14 -39.81
C PRO A 247 -4.47 -16.61 -38.46
N ALA A 248 -4.85 -15.65 -37.62
CA ALA A 248 -5.40 -15.91 -36.30
C ALA A 248 -6.57 -16.90 -36.40
N GLU A 249 -6.53 -17.96 -35.60
CA GLU A 249 -7.67 -18.88 -35.46
C GLU A 249 -8.93 -18.08 -35.10
N PRO A 250 -10.11 -18.48 -35.58
CA PRO A 250 -11.35 -17.78 -35.27
C PRO A 250 -11.66 -17.88 -33.77
N GLN A 251 -11.29 -16.84 -33.04
CA GLN A 251 -11.61 -16.64 -31.63
C GLN A 251 -13.12 -16.84 -31.42
N PRO A 252 -13.56 -17.63 -30.43
CA PRO A 252 -14.97 -17.87 -30.19
C PRO A 252 -15.68 -16.55 -29.88
N THR A 253 -16.85 -16.34 -30.50
CA THR A 253 -17.62 -15.11 -30.30
C THR A 253 -18.15 -15.04 -28.87
N LEU A 254 -18.41 -13.82 -28.38
CA LEU A 254 -18.98 -13.59 -27.04
C LEU A 254 -20.24 -14.44 -26.79
N ALA A 255 -21.12 -14.56 -27.79
CA ALA A 255 -22.35 -15.34 -27.72
C ALA A 255 -22.12 -16.87 -27.70
N GLU A 256 -20.98 -17.36 -28.20
CA GLU A 256 -20.58 -18.76 -28.10
C GLU A 256 -19.99 -19.06 -26.72
N LEU A 257 -19.15 -18.15 -26.20
CA LEU A 257 -18.62 -18.23 -24.82
C LEU A 257 -19.74 -18.17 -23.77
N GLU A 258 -20.73 -17.29 -23.92
CA GLU A 258 -21.92 -17.23 -23.06
C GLU A 258 -22.69 -18.56 -23.03
N ARG A 259 -22.86 -19.23 -24.18
CA ARG A 259 -23.51 -20.55 -24.27
C ARG A 259 -22.65 -21.67 -23.70
N ALA A 260 -21.34 -21.62 -23.93
CA ALA A 260 -20.39 -22.60 -23.41
C ALA A 260 -20.40 -22.58 -21.87
N VAL A 261 -20.27 -21.40 -21.26
CA VAL A 261 -20.37 -21.20 -19.80
C VAL A 261 -21.74 -21.61 -19.25
N ALA A 262 -22.83 -21.43 -20.01
CA ALA A 262 -24.16 -21.89 -19.60
C ALA A 262 -24.33 -23.42 -19.66
N THR A 263 -23.49 -24.13 -20.43
CA THR A 263 -23.54 -25.59 -20.62
C THR A 263 -22.57 -26.31 -19.69
N ASP A 264 -21.37 -25.76 -19.48
CA ASP A 264 -20.31 -26.31 -18.65
C ASP A 264 -19.92 -25.32 -17.55
N VAL A 265 -20.77 -25.25 -16.53
CA VAL A 265 -20.63 -24.32 -15.39
C VAL A 265 -19.45 -24.64 -14.45
N ALA A 266 -18.77 -25.78 -14.63
CA ALA A 266 -17.62 -26.17 -13.82
C ALA A 266 -16.26 -25.76 -14.44
N ASN A 267 -16.27 -25.36 -15.72
CA ASN A 267 -15.07 -25.15 -16.51
C ASN A 267 -14.58 -23.70 -16.42
N LEU A 268 -13.61 -23.49 -15.53
CA LEU A 268 -13.05 -22.17 -15.20
C LEU A 268 -12.40 -21.46 -16.40
N GLU A 269 -11.86 -22.20 -17.36
CA GLU A 269 -11.22 -21.65 -18.56
C GLU A 269 -12.23 -20.85 -19.40
N LEU A 270 -13.47 -21.34 -19.53
CA LEU A 270 -14.55 -20.65 -20.25
C LEU A 270 -14.95 -19.34 -19.57
N TYR A 271 -14.91 -19.27 -18.24
CA TYR A 271 -15.18 -18.03 -17.51
C TYR A 271 -14.05 -17.00 -17.67
N GLN A 272 -12.79 -17.44 -17.79
CA GLN A 272 -11.66 -16.56 -18.06
C GLN A 272 -11.77 -15.98 -19.47
N GLN A 273 -11.95 -16.82 -20.49
CA GLN A 273 -12.13 -16.39 -21.88
C GLN A 273 -13.32 -15.43 -22.05
N LEU A 274 -14.45 -15.70 -21.39
CA LEU A 274 -15.60 -14.81 -21.39
C LEU A 274 -15.33 -13.47 -20.66
N SER A 275 -14.56 -13.48 -19.57
CA SER A 275 -14.10 -12.26 -18.88
C SER A 275 -13.26 -11.37 -19.80
N ASP A 276 -12.29 -11.97 -20.49
CA ASP A 276 -11.37 -11.28 -21.38
C ASP A 276 -12.10 -10.71 -22.60
N ALA A 277 -13.07 -11.45 -23.16
CA ALA A 277 -13.95 -10.97 -24.22
C ALA A 277 -14.79 -9.76 -23.78
N TYR A 278 -15.40 -9.79 -22.57
CA TYR A 278 -16.08 -8.61 -22.02
C TYR A 278 -15.14 -7.43 -21.77
N ALA A 279 -13.90 -7.68 -21.33
CA ALA A 279 -12.90 -6.63 -21.11
C ALA A 279 -12.47 -5.97 -22.43
N ALA A 280 -12.31 -6.74 -23.51
CA ALA A 280 -12.02 -6.25 -24.85
C ALA A 280 -13.14 -5.35 -25.42
N GLU A 281 -14.41 -5.63 -25.10
CA GLU A 281 -15.56 -4.76 -25.40
C GLU A 281 -15.70 -3.55 -24.45
N GLY A 282 -14.82 -3.38 -23.46
CA GLY A 282 -14.91 -2.35 -22.43
C GLY A 282 -16.02 -2.58 -21.39
N ARG A 283 -16.60 -3.78 -21.34
CA ARG A 283 -17.70 -4.19 -20.44
C ARG A 283 -17.17 -4.71 -19.10
N TYR A 284 -16.32 -3.92 -18.45
CA TYR A 284 -15.60 -4.29 -17.21
C TYR A 284 -16.52 -4.79 -16.08
N ARG A 285 -17.76 -4.29 -15.99
CA ARG A 285 -18.75 -4.73 -15.01
C ARG A 285 -19.24 -6.17 -15.26
N ASP A 286 -19.28 -6.61 -16.51
CA ASP A 286 -19.72 -7.95 -16.90
C ASP A 286 -18.57 -8.96 -16.79
N ALA A 287 -17.34 -8.53 -17.13
CA ALA A 287 -16.10 -9.27 -16.84
C ALA A 287 -15.99 -9.61 -15.33
N PHE A 288 -16.10 -8.59 -14.46
CA PHE A 288 -16.05 -8.78 -13.00
C PHE A 288 -17.14 -9.75 -12.48
N GLN A 289 -18.36 -9.67 -13.01
CA GLN A 289 -19.44 -10.61 -12.64
C GLN A 289 -19.16 -12.04 -13.11
N THR A 290 -18.53 -12.20 -14.27
CA THR A 290 -18.14 -13.50 -14.82
C THR A 290 -17.07 -14.18 -13.96
N LEU A 291 -16.00 -13.47 -13.60
CA LEU A 291 -14.96 -14.00 -12.69
C LEU A 291 -15.50 -14.30 -11.29
N LYS A 292 -16.45 -13.50 -10.79
CA LYS A 292 -17.13 -13.80 -9.52
C LYS A 292 -17.92 -15.12 -9.60
N ARG A 293 -18.69 -15.34 -10.67
CA ARG A 293 -19.42 -16.61 -10.89
C ARG A 293 -18.48 -17.80 -11.01
N ALA A 294 -17.31 -17.63 -11.62
CA ALA A 294 -16.28 -18.66 -11.69
C ALA A 294 -15.76 -19.06 -10.30
N LEU A 295 -15.52 -18.07 -9.42
CA LEU A 295 -15.09 -18.32 -8.04
C LEU A 295 -16.16 -19.07 -7.24
N ASP A 296 -17.43 -18.68 -7.37
CA ASP A 296 -18.57 -19.35 -6.73
C ASP A 296 -18.72 -20.80 -7.23
N ALA A 297 -18.56 -21.04 -8.55
CA ALA A 297 -18.59 -22.37 -9.16
C ALA A 297 -17.39 -23.26 -8.77
N SER A 298 -16.23 -22.66 -8.50
CA SER A 298 -15.00 -23.37 -8.09
C SER A 298 -15.02 -23.95 -6.67
N GLY A 299 -16.10 -23.73 -5.92
CA GLY A 299 -16.19 -24.10 -4.50
C GLY A 299 -15.30 -23.24 -3.58
N GLY A 300 -14.91 -22.04 -4.03
CA GLY A 300 -14.18 -21.04 -3.23
C GLY A 300 -12.72 -21.36 -2.90
N ASN A 301 -12.16 -22.48 -3.40
CA ASN A 301 -10.82 -22.97 -3.02
C ASN A 301 -9.81 -23.03 -4.18
N ASN A 302 -10.18 -22.66 -5.41
CA ASN A 302 -9.25 -22.74 -6.54
C ASN A 302 -8.46 -21.43 -6.73
N LEU A 303 -7.15 -21.48 -6.49
CA LEU A 303 -6.28 -20.31 -6.32
C LEU A 303 -5.83 -19.64 -7.65
N THR A 304 -6.23 -20.16 -8.80
CA THR A 304 -5.81 -19.67 -10.13
C THR A 304 -6.39 -18.31 -10.52
N ILE A 305 -7.55 -17.93 -9.98
CA ILE A 305 -8.27 -16.68 -10.37
C ILE A 305 -7.74 -15.43 -9.63
N ARG A 306 -6.68 -15.56 -8.80
CA ARG A 306 -6.11 -14.41 -8.04
C ARG A 306 -5.02 -13.62 -8.77
N GLU A 307 -4.63 -14.01 -9.98
CA GLU A 307 -3.43 -13.50 -10.68
C GLU A 307 -3.64 -13.17 -12.17
N ALA A 308 -4.85 -12.71 -12.53
CA ALA A 308 -5.16 -12.01 -13.78
C ALA A 308 -5.84 -10.67 -13.43
#